data_AF-A0A529SN49-F1
#
_entry.id   AF-A0A529SN49-F1
#
_cell.length_a   1.000
_cell.length_b   1.000
_cell.length_c   1.000
_cell.angle_alpha   90.00
_cell.angle_beta   90.00
_cell.angle_gamma   90.00
#
_symmetry.space_group_name_H-M   'P 1'
#
loop_
_entity.id
_entity.type
_entity.pdbx_description
1 polymer ?
#
loop_
_entity_poly.entity_id
_entity_poly.type
_entity_poly.pdbx_seq_one_letter_code
_entity_poly.pdbx_strand_id
1 'polypeptide(L)'
;VEAMVAFWNAGVPTLDYGNNIRQVAKDEGFENAFAFPGFVPAYIRPLFCRGIGPFRWAALSGDPEDIYKTDAKVRELTPGNTHLHNWLDMARERISFQGLPARICWVGLGDRHRLGLAFNEMVAKGELKAPVVIGRDHLDSG
;
A
#
# COMPACT_ATOMS: atom_id res chain seq x y z
N VAL A 1 13.72 17.26 15.39
CA VAL A 1 12.69 17.93 14.57
C VAL A 1 13.12 19.31 14.10
N GLU A 2 13.85 20.09 14.90
CA GLU A 2 14.44 21.38 14.47
C GLU A 2 15.19 21.31 13.13
N ALA A 3 16.06 20.32 12.93
CA ALA A 3 16.77 20.12 11.66
C ALA A 3 15.82 19.87 10.46
N MET A 4 14.71 19.15 10.69
CA MET A 4 13.69 18.91 9.65
C MET A 4 12.98 20.22 9.28
N VAL A 5 12.69 21.07 10.28
CA VAL A 5 12.14 22.41 10.04
C VAL A 5 13.14 23.31 9.30
N ALA A 6 14.44 23.22 9.60
CA ALA A 6 15.45 23.94 8.85
C ALA A 6 15.48 23.54 7.36
N PHE A 7 15.39 22.24 7.06
CA PHE A 7 15.27 21.75 5.67
C PHE A 7 13.97 22.21 5.00
N TRP A 8 12.84 22.16 5.71
CA TRP A 8 11.56 22.69 5.22
C TRP A 8 11.67 24.18 4.85
N ASN A 9 12.27 24.99 5.73
CA ASN A 9 12.49 26.43 5.49
C ASN A 9 13.50 26.70 4.36
N ALA A 10 14.40 25.75 4.09
CA ALA A 10 15.31 25.79 2.94
C ALA A 10 14.64 25.31 1.62
N GLY A 11 13.34 25.02 1.63
CA GLY A 11 12.58 24.61 0.44
C GLY A 11 12.64 23.12 0.12
N VAL A 12 13.19 22.29 1.01
CA VAL A 12 13.23 20.83 0.84
C VAL A 12 11.89 20.23 1.27
N PRO A 13 11.19 19.47 0.40
CA PRO A 13 9.97 18.77 0.78
C PRO A 13 10.21 17.87 2.00
N THR A 14 9.59 18.23 3.11
CA THR A 14 9.76 17.57 4.40
C THR A 14 8.38 17.19 4.92
N LEU A 15 8.25 15.98 5.46
CA LEU A 15 6.99 15.47 5.98
C LEU A 15 7.21 14.62 7.24
N ASP A 16 6.16 14.46 8.02
CA ASP A 16 6.05 13.45 9.06
C ASP A 16 5.40 12.19 8.52
N TYR A 17 6.01 11.04 8.82
CA TYR A 17 5.59 9.73 8.31
C TYR A 17 4.91 8.86 9.37
N GLY A 18 4.05 9.47 10.19
CA GLY A 18 3.08 8.74 11.02
C GLY A 18 3.66 8.10 12.28
N ASN A 19 4.83 8.55 12.75
CA ASN A 19 5.43 8.10 14.00
C ASN A 19 5.24 9.09 15.17
N ASN A 20 4.45 10.15 14.95
CA ASN A 20 4.14 11.18 15.94
C ASN A 20 5.35 12.02 16.42
N ILE A 21 6.48 12.02 15.70
CA ILE A 21 7.71 12.71 16.13
C ILE A 21 7.52 14.23 16.31
N ARG A 22 6.64 14.85 15.52
CA ARG A 22 6.32 16.28 15.67
C ARG A 22 5.63 16.59 16.99
N GLN A 23 4.77 15.70 17.46
CA GLN A 23 4.10 15.88 18.75
C GLN A 23 5.12 15.81 19.89
N VAL A 24 6.01 14.82 19.89
CA VAL A 24 7.08 14.72 20.90
C VAL A 24 7.93 15.99 20.94
N ALA A 25 8.32 16.55 19.79
CA ALA A 25 9.09 17.78 19.76
C ALA A 25 8.30 19.00 20.29
N LYS A 26 6.99 19.06 20.00
CA LYS A 26 6.13 20.11 20.57
C LYS A 26 6.03 19.99 22.08
N ASP A 27 5.83 18.78 22.60
CA ASP A 27 5.72 18.51 24.04
C ASP A 27 7.02 18.87 24.79
N GLU A 28 8.17 18.71 24.13
CA GLU A 28 9.49 19.14 24.62
C GLU A 28 9.80 20.63 24.37
N GLY A 29 8.80 21.43 23.98
CA GLY A 29 8.90 22.89 23.89
C GLY A 29 9.30 23.47 22.53
N PHE A 30 9.43 22.65 21.49
CA PHE A 30 9.67 23.17 20.14
C PHE A 30 8.36 23.58 19.45
N GLU A 31 7.93 24.82 19.68
CA GLU A 31 6.66 25.38 19.18
C GLU A 31 6.44 25.20 17.65
N ASN A 32 7.51 25.26 16.86
CA ASN A 32 7.43 25.18 15.41
C ASN A 32 7.48 23.73 14.87
N ALA A 33 7.29 22.72 15.72
CA ALA A 33 7.38 21.31 15.32
C ALA A 33 6.41 20.90 14.21
N PHE A 34 5.29 21.62 14.05
CA PHE A 34 4.26 21.36 13.04
C PHE A 34 4.39 22.22 11.76
N ALA A 35 5.52 22.89 11.55
CA ALA A 35 5.78 23.69 10.34
C ALA A 35 5.66 22.90 9.02
N PHE A 36 5.94 21.60 9.07
CA PHE A 36 5.82 20.68 7.94
C PHE A 36 4.66 19.68 8.14
N PRO A 37 4.00 19.23 7.05
CA PRO A 37 2.77 18.44 7.14
C PRO A 37 3.03 16.96 7.45
N GLY A 38 1.97 16.25 7.79
CA GLY A 38 1.98 14.78 7.76
C GLY A 38 1.77 14.26 6.33
N PHE A 39 2.24 13.06 6.04
CA PHE A 39 2.14 12.49 4.69
C PHE A 39 0.70 12.29 4.19
N VAL A 40 -0.25 12.00 5.09
CA VAL A 40 -1.66 11.81 4.73
C VAL A 40 -2.28 13.08 4.13
N PRO A 41 -2.33 14.23 4.84
CA PRO A 41 -2.87 15.45 4.26
C PRO A 41 -2.05 15.98 3.07
N ALA A 42 -0.74 15.73 3.02
CA ALA A 42 0.12 16.23 1.94
C ALA A 42 -0.01 15.42 0.63
N TYR A 43 -0.17 14.09 0.71
CA TYR A 43 -0.05 13.22 -0.48
C TYR A 43 -1.13 12.15 -0.58
N ILE A 44 -1.50 11.50 0.52
CA ILE A 44 -2.30 10.26 0.45
C ILE A 44 -3.81 10.50 0.47
N ARG A 45 -4.29 11.60 1.06
CA ARG A 45 -5.72 11.88 1.19
C ARG A 45 -6.51 11.79 -0.13
N PRO A 46 -6.02 12.28 -1.29
CA PRO A 46 -6.70 12.09 -2.58
C PRO A 46 -6.86 10.63 -3.03
N LEU A 47 -5.99 9.72 -2.56
CA LEU A 47 -6.16 8.27 -2.76
C LEU A 47 -7.31 7.75 -1.87
N PHE A 48 -7.30 8.13 -0.60
CA PHE A 48 -8.36 7.75 0.35
C PHE A 48 -9.75 8.23 -0.06
N CYS A 49 -9.88 9.42 -0.67
CA CYS A 49 -11.15 9.91 -1.20
C CYS A 49 -11.77 8.98 -2.26
N ARG A 50 -10.99 8.08 -2.86
CA ARG A 50 -11.43 7.08 -3.85
C ARG A 50 -11.46 5.65 -3.28
N GLY A 51 -11.32 5.51 -1.96
CA GLY A 51 -11.19 4.22 -1.28
C GLY A 51 -9.89 3.48 -1.61
N ILE A 52 -8.90 4.15 -2.20
CA ILE A 52 -7.61 3.53 -2.54
C ILE A 52 -6.75 3.50 -1.29
N GLY A 53 -6.32 2.31 -0.90
CA GLY A 53 -5.52 2.10 0.31
C GLY A 53 -4.77 0.77 0.28
N PRO A 54 -4.13 0.36 1.38
CA PRO A 54 -3.15 -0.73 1.41
C PRO A 54 -3.78 -2.14 1.40
N PHE A 55 -4.58 -2.41 0.36
CA PHE A 55 -5.16 -3.71 0.07
C PHE A 55 -4.07 -4.76 -0.20
N ARG A 56 -4.21 -5.93 0.41
CA ARG A 56 -3.20 -7.00 0.35
C ARG A 56 -3.84 -8.38 0.38
N TRP A 57 -3.08 -9.37 -0.07
CA TRP A 57 -3.43 -10.78 0.09
C TRP A 57 -2.20 -11.64 0.31
N ALA A 58 -2.41 -12.84 0.87
CA ALA A 58 -1.36 -13.84 1.07
C ALA A 58 -1.86 -15.24 0.65
N ALA A 59 -0.98 -16.02 0.04
CA ALA A 59 -1.27 -17.38 -0.41
C ALA A 59 -1.05 -18.38 0.72
N LEU A 60 -2.12 -19.08 1.17
CA LEU A 60 -2.01 -20.07 2.25
C LEU A 60 -1.30 -21.35 1.82
N SER A 61 -1.08 -21.55 0.51
CA SER A 61 -0.28 -22.65 -0.03
C SER A 61 1.20 -22.55 0.36
N GLY A 62 1.68 -21.34 0.68
CA GLY A 62 3.10 -21.05 0.82
C GLY A 62 3.85 -20.99 -0.52
N ASP A 63 3.15 -21.14 -1.66
CA ASP A 63 3.77 -21.20 -2.97
C ASP A 63 3.81 -19.81 -3.64
N PRO A 64 5.00 -19.30 -4.04
CA PRO A 64 5.12 -18.00 -4.69
C PRO A 64 4.41 -17.91 -6.04
N GLU A 65 4.21 -19.04 -6.74
CA GLU A 65 3.51 -19.07 -8.02
C GLU A 65 2.04 -18.64 -7.89
N ASP A 66 1.40 -18.85 -6.74
CA ASP A 66 0.05 -18.35 -6.50
C ASP A 66 0.03 -16.81 -6.49
N ILE A 67 1.05 -16.16 -5.94
CA ILE A 67 1.17 -14.70 -6.00
C ILE A 67 1.42 -14.23 -7.44
N TYR A 68 2.31 -14.87 -8.19
CA TYR A 68 2.55 -14.48 -9.59
C TYR A 68 1.32 -14.64 -10.48
N LYS A 69 0.50 -15.68 -10.25
CA LYS A 69 -0.79 -15.84 -10.92
C LYS A 69 -1.77 -14.72 -10.55
N THR A 70 -1.85 -14.35 -9.27
CA THR A 70 -2.68 -13.21 -8.87
C THR A 70 -2.17 -11.88 -9.44
N ASP A 71 -0.85 -11.67 -9.54
CA ASP A 71 -0.27 -10.47 -10.18
C ASP A 71 -0.70 -10.38 -11.65
N ALA A 72 -0.68 -11.50 -12.39
CA ALA A 72 -1.18 -11.57 -13.77
C ALA A 72 -2.68 -11.28 -13.86
N LYS A 73 -3.49 -11.85 -12.96
CA LYS A 73 -4.94 -11.62 -12.91
C LYS A 73 -5.27 -10.15 -12.60
N VAL A 74 -4.51 -9.50 -11.73
CA VAL A 74 -4.69 -8.06 -11.46
C VAL A 74 -4.50 -7.26 -12.74
N ARG A 75 -3.43 -7.52 -13.51
CA ARG A 75 -3.19 -6.81 -14.79
C ARG A 75 -4.32 -6.98 -15.80
N GLU A 76 -4.85 -8.19 -15.91
CA GLU A 76 -5.99 -8.50 -16.78
C GLU A 76 -7.23 -7.68 -16.41
N LEU A 77 -7.47 -7.49 -15.10
CA LEU A 77 -8.68 -6.82 -14.60
C LEU A 77 -8.55 -5.29 -14.51
N THR A 78 -7.34 -4.76 -14.61
CA THR A 78 -7.05 -3.31 -14.58
C THR A 78 -6.36 -2.81 -15.86
N PRO A 79 -6.92 -3.08 -17.06
CA PRO A 79 -6.28 -2.69 -18.31
C PRO A 79 -6.08 -1.17 -18.37
N GLY A 80 -4.92 -0.73 -18.84
CA GLY A 80 -4.56 0.69 -18.96
C GLY A 80 -4.01 1.33 -17.68
N ASN A 81 -4.01 0.65 -16.53
CA ASN A 81 -3.39 1.17 -15.30
C ASN A 81 -1.88 0.94 -15.30
N THR A 82 -1.15 1.71 -16.10
CA THR A 82 0.31 1.58 -16.30
C THR A 82 1.10 1.71 -15.00
N HIS A 83 0.68 2.59 -14.09
CA HIS A 83 1.35 2.76 -12.80
C HIS A 83 1.22 1.51 -11.92
N LEU A 84 0.02 0.92 -11.85
CA LEU A 84 -0.21 -0.33 -11.12
C LEU A 84 0.57 -1.50 -11.73
N HIS A 85 0.64 -1.55 -13.07
CA HIS A 85 1.41 -2.59 -13.76
C HIS A 85 2.90 -2.47 -13.44
N ASN A 86 3.48 -1.27 -13.50
CA ASN A 86 4.86 -1.04 -13.09
C ASN A 86 5.09 -1.38 -11.61
N TRP A 87 4.13 -1.08 -10.73
CA TRP A 87 4.19 -1.49 -9.32
C TRP A 87 4.34 -3.01 -9.18
N LEU A 88 3.52 -3.79 -9.88
CA LEU A 88 3.59 -5.26 -9.85
C LEU A 88 4.92 -5.80 -10.41
N ASP A 89 5.48 -5.16 -11.45
CA ASP A 89 6.79 -5.56 -12.03
C ASP A 89 7.90 -5.34 -11.01
N MET A 90 7.98 -4.12 -10.45
CA MET A 90 8.96 -3.80 -9.41
C MET A 90 8.80 -4.68 -8.17
N ALA A 91 7.56 -4.96 -7.76
CA ALA A 91 7.29 -5.78 -6.60
C ALA A 91 7.68 -7.25 -6.80
N ARG A 92 7.75 -7.74 -8.05
CA ARG A 92 8.31 -9.07 -8.37
C ARG A 92 9.83 -9.04 -8.40
N GLU A 93 10.43 -8.01 -8.97
CA GLU A 93 11.89 -7.91 -9.15
C GLU A 93 12.64 -7.54 -7.87
N ARG A 94 12.00 -6.75 -6.98
CA ARG A 94 12.68 -6.04 -5.90
C ARG A 94 12.25 -6.47 -4.49
N ILE A 95 11.18 -7.26 -4.36
CA ILE A 95 10.66 -7.68 -3.05
C ILE A 95 10.75 -9.20 -2.93
N SER A 96 11.62 -9.66 -2.03
CA SER A 96 11.65 -11.06 -1.62
C SER A 96 10.50 -11.35 -0.64
N PHE A 97 9.87 -12.50 -0.79
CA PHE A 97 8.82 -12.93 0.13
C PHE A 97 9.36 -13.22 1.53
N GLN A 98 8.50 -13.05 2.54
CA GLN A 98 8.79 -13.35 3.94
C GLN A 98 7.62 -14.17 4.52
N GLY A 99 7.89 -15.40 4.97
CA GLY A 99 6.82 -16.31 5.41
C GLY A 99 5.93 -16.73 4.25
N LEU A 100 4.60 -16.63 4.42
CA LEU A 100 3.66 -16.87 3.32
C LEU A 100 3.87 -15.82 2.21
N PRO A 101 4.01 -16.22 0.93
CA PRO A 101 4.04 -15.28 -0.17
C PRO A 101 2.82 -14.38 -0.15
N ALA A 102 3.06 -13.07 -0.20
CA ALA A 102 2.03 -12.05 -0.07
C ALA A 102 2.30 -10.88 -1.01
N ARG A 103 1.24 -10.16 -1.38
CA ARG A 103 1.32 -8.98 -2.23
C ARG A 103 0.54 -7.83 -1.61
N ILE A 104 1.19 -6.67 -1.56
CA ILE A 104 0.54 -5.38 -1.31
C ILE A 104 0.27 -4.70 -2.65
N CYS A 105 -0.93 -4.15 -2.80
CA CYS A 105 -1.39 -3.56 -4.05
C CYS A 105 -2.47 -2.53 -3.75
N TRP A 106 -2.17 -1.25 -3.94
CA TRP A 106 -3.11 -0.18 -3.60
C TRP A 106 -4.22 -0.08 -4.65
N VAL A 107 -5.44 -0.48 -4.27
CA VAL A 107 -6.63 -0.46 -5.13
C VAL A 107 -7.83 0.13 -4.41
N GLY A 108 -8.73 0.72 -5.19
CA GLY A 108 -9.84 1.54 -4.72
C GLY A 108 -11.17 0.82 -4.54
N LEU A 109 -12.18 1.62 -4.18
CA LEU A 109 -13.58 1.19 -4.30
C LEU A 109 -13.86 0.75 -5.75
N GLY A 110 -14.57 -0.36 -5.91
CA GLY A 110 -14.77 -0.99 -7.22
C GLY A 110 -13.76 -2.11 -7.49
N ASP A 111 -12.47 -1.83 -7.49
CA ASP A 111 -11.47 -2.85 -7.84
C ASP A 111 -11.28 -3.90 -6.75
N ARG A 112 -11.37 -3.54 -5.47
CA ARG A 112 -11.20 -4.49 -4.35
C ARG A 112 -12.13 -5.71 -4.45
N HIS A 113 -13.42 -5.51 -4.70
CA HIS A 113 -14.38 -6.63 -4.78
C HIS A 113 -14.20 -7.44 -6.08
N ARG A 114 -13.89 -6.79 -7.20
CA ARG A 114 -13.61 -7.45 -8.48
C ARG A 114 -12.42 -8.40 -8.38
N LEU A 115 -11.33 -7.93 -7.76
CA LEU A 115 -10.15 -8.75 -7.50
C LEU A 115 -10.45 -9.88 -6.52
N GLY A 116 -11.16 -9.60 -5.42
CA GLY A 116 -11.51 -10.62 -4.44
C GLY A 116 -12.34 -11.77 -5.03
N LEU A 117 -13.35 -11.46 -5.84
CA LEU A 117 -14.15 -12.46 -6.53
C LEU A 117 -13.33 -13.24 -7.56
N ALA A 118 -12.46 -12.56 -8.32
CA ALA A 118 -11.59 -13.22 -9.29
C ALA A 118 -10.59 -14.18 -8.62
N PHE A 119 -9.97 -13.80 -7.51
CA PHE A 119 -9.08 -14.69 -6.77
C PHE A 119 -9.84 -15.90 -6.20
N ASN A 120 -11.05 -15.68 -5.68
CA ASN A 120 -11.90 -16.79 -5.21
C ASN A 120 -12.26 -17.77 -6.33
N GLU A 121 -12.58 -17.26 -7.52
CA GLU A 121 -12.81 -18.08 -8.72
C GLU A 121 -11.56 -18.89 -9.13
N MET A 122 -10.38 -18.27 -9.05
CA MET A 122 -9.11 -18.97 -9.34
C MET A 122 -8.85 -20.10 -8.32
N VAL A 123 -9.19 -19.91 -7.05
CA VAL A 123 -9.16 -20.99 -6.04
C VAL A 123 -10.14 -22.09 -6.40
N ALA A 124 -11.39 -21.75 -6.74
CA ALA A 124 -12.44 -22.72 -7.08
C ALA A 124 -12.09 -23.56 -8.31
N LYS A 125 -11.38 -22.98 -9.29
CA LYS A 125 -10.88 -23.67 -10.50
C LYS A 125 -9.59 -24.46 -10.29
N GLY A 126 -8.95 -24.35 -9.13
CA GLY A 126 -7.63 -24.94 -8.88
C GLY A 126 -6.48 -24.24 -9.62
N GLU A 127 -6.72 -23.04 -10.16
CA GLU A 127 -5.64 -22.20 -10.72
C GLU A 127 -4.70 -21.75 -9.61
N LEU A 128 -5.20 -21.46 -8.41
CA LEU A 128 -4.42 -21.27 -7.19
C LEU A 128 -4.38 -22.57 -6.38
N LYS A 129 -3.23 -22.90 -5.79
CA LYS A 129 -2.99 -24.19 -5.12
C LYS A 129 -3.73 -24.34 -3.80
N ALA A 130 -4.07 -23.24 -3.14
CA ALA A 130 -4.83 -23.22 -1.89
C ALA A 130 -5.62 -21.90 -1.77
N PRO A 131 -6.49 -21.74 -0.76
CA PRO A 131 -7.16 -20.47 -0.49
C PRO A 131 -6.17 -19.32 -0.24
N VAL A 132 -6.61 -18.10 -0.53
CA VAL A 132 -5.86 -16.87 -0.25
C VAL A 132 -6.58 -16.07 0.83
N VAL A 133 -5.83 -15.48 1.75
CA VAL A 133 -6.39 -14.50 2.70
C VAL A 133 -6.29 -13.12 2.10
N ILE A 134 -7.36 -12.34 2.18
CA ILE A 134 -7.42 -10.95 1.73
C ILE A 134 -7.57 -10.05 2.95
N GLY A 135 -6.82 -8.96 3.00
CA GLY A 135 -6.84 -8.03 4.11
C GLY A 135 -6.25 -6.67 3.75
N ARG A 136 -5.87 -5.92 4.78
CA ARG A 136 -5.29 -4.59 4.68
C ARG A 136 -4.59 -4.20 5.98
N ASP A 137 -3.91 -3.07 5.96
CA ASP A 137 -3.55 -2.36 7.19
C ASP A 137 -4.80 -1.78 7.88
N HIS A 138 -4.66 -1.42 9.15
CA HIS A 138 -5.64 -0.60 9.86
C HIS A 138 -5.63 0.85 9.35
N LEU A 139 -4.51 1.32 8.78
CA LEU A 139 -4.45 2.58 8.05
C LEU A 139 -5.10 2.41 6.67
N ASP A 140 -6.35 2.85 6.52
CA ASP A 140 -7.10 2.83 5.27
C ASP A 140 -8.07 4.04 5.20
N SER A 141 -8.84 4.18 4.12
CA SER A 141 -9.70 5.34 3.89
C SER A 141 -10.80 5.59 4.91
N GLY A 142 -11.19 4.58 5.71
CA GLY A 142 -12.26 4.64 6.71
C GLY A 142 -12.03 3.63 7.83
#